data_AF-A0A424IG17-F1
#
_entry.id   AF-A0A424IG17-F1
#
_cell.length_a   1.000
_cell.length_b   1.000
_cell.length_c   1.000
_cell.angle_alpha   90.00
_cell.angle_beta   90.00
_cell.angle_gamma   90.00
#
_symmetry.space_group_name_H-M   'P 1'
#
loop_
_entity.id
_entity.type
_entity.pdbx_description
1 polymer ?
#
loop_
_entity_poly.entity_id
_entity_poly.type
_entity_poly.pdbx_seq_one_letter_code
_entity_poly.pdbx_strand_id
1 'polypeptide(L)'
;MGRSAVGYRPAIPGRAATQNLGPSLRSGSAVIDSAFFSTPGWAILAGDQLQVDCIASDRPSDSPPLDLQFPITQIALDYQSTSEALEMAAIAVEAGFDWLEIGTPLVTCQGLAPVRAVVDAFPSIPVVVDYKTMDGGSRNVRHTKEKGARIMTVCGNASDATVLSAISAGKELGIGVVVDTIGAADKPSRARQCHKWGADLVYLHYSADERSADPTRDSIQWLAATLDATSGPVGVSTFGVNDAVQAARMGADYFIIGHPLTAAEDPHSALKNYVEEVKGNYHSRH
;
A
#
# COMPACT_ATOMS: atom_id res chain seq x y z
N MET A 1 46.75 -39.33 -7.12
CA MET A 1 47.22 -39.02 -5.74
C MET A 1 46.99 -37.53 -5.52
N GLY A 2 46.50 -37.01 -4.39
CA GLY A 2 45.94 -37.64 -3.18
C GLY A 2 45.05 -36.62 -2.44
N ARG A 3 44.21 -37.09 -1.49
CA ARG A 3 43.34 -36.24 -0.64
C ARG A 3 44.20 -35.44 0.37
N SER A 4 43.76 -34.34 0.98
CA SER A 4 42.64 -34.27 1.95
C SER A 4 42.22 -32.84 2.33
N ALA A 5 41.05 -32.71 2.95
CA ALA A 5 40.56 -31.50 3.61
C ALA A 5 40.38 -31.73 5.12
N VAL A 6 40.69 -30.71 5.92
CA VAL A 6 40.47 -30.57 7.38
C VAL A 6 40.35 -29.06 7.66
N GLY A 7 39.50 -28.55 8.56
CA GLY A 7 38.45 -29.16 9.38
C GLY A 7 37.89 -28.11 10.35
N TYR A 8 36.59 -28.15 10.65
CA TYR A 8 35.88 -27.07 11.36
C TYR A 8 35.46 -27.48 12.78
N ARG A 9 35.66 -26.58 13.78
CA ARG A 9 34.78 -26.43 14.98
C ARG A 9 35.21 -25.26 15.89
N PRO A 10 34.26 -24.50 16.47
CA PRO A 10 34.52 -23.53 17.54
C PRO A 10 34.52 -24.19 18.94
N ALA A 11 34.98 -23.45 19.96
CA ALA A 11 35.04 -23.90 21.35
C ALA A 11 33.87 -23.38 22.22
N ILE A 12 33.47 -24.17 23.23
CA ILE A 12 32.50 -23.79 24.27
C ILE A 12 33.08 -24.20 25.64
N PRO A 13 33.21 -23.29 26.63
CA PRO A 13 33.66 -23.65 27.98
C PRO A 13 32.51 -24.20 28.85
N GLY A 14 32.83 -25.24 29.62
CA GLY A 14 31.89 -26.09 30.36
C GLY A 14 31.02 -25.43 31.44
N ARG A 15 29.90 -26.12 31.72
CA ARG A 15 29.28 -26.12 33.06
C ARG A 15 30.12 -26.96 34.02
N ALA A 16 30.19 -26.53 35.27
CA ALA A 16 30.46 -27.40 36.42
C ALA A 16 29.24 -27.38 37.35
N ALA A 17 29.02 -28.45 38.11
CA ALA A 17 27.89 -28.57 39.01
C ALA A 17 28.26 -29.38 40.26
N THR A 18 27.75 -28.95 41.41
CA THR A 18 27.63 -29.75 42.63
C THR A 18 26.26 -29.50 43.25
N GLN A 19 25.68 -30.54 43.83
CA GLN A 19 24.39 -30.52 44.51
C GLN A 19 24.61 -30.46 46.02
N ASN A 20 23.62 -29.99 46.80
CA ASN A 20 23.19 -30.79 47.95
C ASN A 20 21.76 -30.48 48.44
N LEU A 21 21.22 -31.47 49.14
CA LEU A 21 19.89 -31.54 49.78
C LEU A 21 19.82 -30.56 50.98
N GLY A 22 18.66 -30.16 51.54
CA GLY A 22 17.30 -30.71 51.45
C GLY A 22 16.24 -29.77 52.08
N PRO A 23 15.09 -30.27 52.59
CA PRO A 23 13.84 -29.48 52.64
C PRO A 23 13.37 -29.00 54.02
N SER A 24 12.56 -27.94 54.05
CA SER A 24 11.26 -27.94 54.77
C SER A 24 10.33 -26.81 54.32
N LEU A 25 9.01 -27.06 54.33
CA LEU A 25 7.97 -26.03 54.22
C LEU A 25 7.33 -25.83 55.60
N ARG A 26 7.20 -24.58 56.06
CA ARG A 26 6.29 -24.21 57.16
C ARG A 26 5.63 -22.85 56.90
N SER A 27 4.37 -22.77 57.29
CA SER A 27 3.51 -21.59 57.23
C SER A 27 3.83 -20.57 58.34
N GLY A 28 3.67 -19.28 58.04
CA GLY A 28 3.59 -18.21 59.05
C GLY A 28 2.82 -17.01 58.48
N SER A 29 1.88 -16.47 59.25
CA SER A 29 1.10 -15.27 58.89
C SER A 29 1.49 -14.08 59.75
N ALA A 30 1.45 -12.87 59.20
CA ALA A 30 1.64 -11.61 59.94
C ALA A 30 0.75 -10.47 59.38
N VAL A 31 0.58 -9.42 60.19
CA VAL A 31 -0.40 -8.31 60.10
C VAL A 31 0.25 -7.09 60.79
N ILE A 32 -0.13 -5.82 60.58
CA ILE A 32 -1.35 -5.29 59.95
C ILE A 32 -1.04 -4.69 58.55
N ASP A 33 -1.34 -3.47 58.08
CA ASP A 33 -1.98 -2.24 58.63
C ASP A 33 -2.77 -1.48 57.54
N SER A 34 -3.61 -0.50 57.92
CA SER A 34 -4.70 0.02 57.07
C SER A 34 -5.01 1.52 57.20
N ALA A 35 -4.94 2.25 56.08
CA ALA A 35 -5.60 3.54 55.82
C ALA A 35 -5.79 3.69 54.29
N PHE A 36 -7.01 3.87 53.74
CA PHE A 36 -7.71 5.15 53.50
C PHE A 36 -6.84 6.16 52.69
N PHE A 37 -7.16 6.59 51.47
CA PHE A 37 -8.41 6.72 50.67
C PHE A 37 -8.12 6.51 49.15
N SER A 38 -9.04 6.41 48.16
CA SER A 38 -10.52 6.38 48.05
C SER A 38 -10.97 5.80 46.69
N THR A 39 -12.27 5.53 46.53
CA THR A 39 -13.02 5.24 45.27
C THR A 39 -13.56 6.54 44.62
N PRO A 40 -14.24 6.55 43.43
CA PRO A 40 -14.77 5.46 42.59
C PRO A 40 -14.24 5.44 41.12
N GLY A 41 -14.56 4.47 40.27
CA GLY A 41 -15.29 3.21 40.48
C GLY A 41 -16.02 2.74 39.19
N TRP A 42 -15.80 1.49 38.79
CA TRP A 42 -16.37 0.91 37.57
C TRP A 42 -17.26 -0.30 37.89
N ALA A 43 -18.58 -0.08 37.89
CA ALA A 43 -19.56 -1.16 37.94
C ALA A 43 -19.82 -1.65 36.51
N ILE A 44 -19.63 -2.95 36.27
CA ILE A 44 -20.03 -3.59 35.00
C ILE A 44 -21.54 -3.78 35.03
N LEU A 45 -22.25 -3.16 34.08
CA LEU A 45 -23.62 -3.49 33.73
C LEU A 45 -23.66 -3.87 32.25
N ALA A 46 -24.16 -5.06 31.97
CA ALA A 46 -24.50 -5.48 30.61
C ALA A 46 -25.96 -5.11 30.33
N GLY A 47 -26.25 -4.43 29.23
CA GLY A 47 -27.62 -4.05 28.89
C GLY A 47 -27.74 -3.09 27.71
N ASP A 48 -28.25 -3.65 26.61
CA ASP A 48 -29.00 -2.98 25.54
C ASP A 48 -28.30 -2.01 24.55
N GLN A 49 -29.08 -1.69 23.52
CA GLN A 49 -28.64 -1.21 22.21
C GLN A 49 -28.15 0.25 22.20
N LEU A 50 -26.90 0.46 21.79
CA LEU A 50 -26.48 1.74 21.21
C LEU A 50 -27.04 1.82 19.79
N GLN A 51 -28.01 2.70 19.57
CA GLN A 51 -28.41 3.07 18.21
C GLN A 51 -27.25 3.79 17.52
N VAL A 52 -26.85 3.30 16.35
CA VAL A 52 -25.92 4.00 15.46
C VAL A 52 -26.74 5.03 14.68
N ASP A 53 -27.04 6.16 15.32
CA ASP A 53 -27.77 7.24 14.68
C ASP A 53 -27.02 7.77 13.46
N CYS A 54 -27.77 8.00 12.39
CA CYS A 54 -27.21 8.23 11.07
C CYS A 54 -26.65 9.64 10.92
N ILE A 55 -25.33 9.79 10.95
CA ILE A 55 -24.68 10.91 10.25
C ILE A 55 -24.67 10.57 8.75
N ALA A 56 -25.83 10.75 8.12
CA ALA A 56 -25.90 10.93 6.67
C ALA A 56 -25.27 12.30 6.36
N SER A 57 -23.94 12.29 6.16
CA SER A 57 -23.18 13.49 5.81
C SER A 57 -23.48 13.89 4.37
N ASP A 58 -24.45 14.79 4.19
CA ASP A 58 -24.74 15.36 2.87
C ASP A 58 -23.48 15.99 2.26
N ARG A 59 -23.20 15.64 1.00
CA ARG A 59 -21.96 15.98 0.30
C ARG A 59 -21.74 17.50 0.21
N PRO A 60 -20.60 18.03 0.68
CA PRO A 60 -19.98 19.19 0.05
C PRO A 60 -19.41 18.72 -1.30
N SER A 61 -20.21 18.84 -2.36
CA SER A 61 -19.80 18.57 -3.73
C SER A 61 -19.04 19.75 -4.31
N ASP A 62 -17.87 19.51 -4.90
CA ASP A 62 -17.20 20.41 -5.85
C ASP A 62 -16.14 19.66 -6.66
N SER A 63 -15.46 18.68 -6.05
CA SER A 63 -14.75 17.64 -6.82
C SER A 63 -15.76 16.74 -7.53
N PRO A 64 -15.65 16.51 -8.86
CA PRO A 64 -16.40 15.45 -9.52
C PRO A 64 -15.92 14.06 -9.04
N PRO A 65 -16.68 12.98 -9.32
CA PRO A 65 -16.15 11.62 -9.25
C PRO A 65 -14.85 11.50 -10.04
N LEU A 66 -13.97 10.57 -9.64
CA LEU A 66 -12.71 10.33 -10.34
C LEU A 66 -12.99 9.84 -11.77
N ASP A 67 -12.75 10.71 -12.75
CA ASP A 67 -12.93 10.40 -14.17
C ASP A 67 -11.78 9.52 -14.66
N LEU A 68 -12.07 8.25 -14.92
CA LEU A 68 -11.08 7.24 -15.28
C LEU A 68 -10.96 7.11 -16.79
N GLN A 69 -10.02 7.87 -17.37
CA GLN A 69 -9.70 7.83 -18.79
C GLN A 69 -8.54 6.87 -19.03
N PHE A 70 -8.85 5.64 -19.48
CA PHE A 70 -7.86 4.58 -19.68
C PHE A 70 -7.15 4.68 -21.05
N PRO A 71 -5.86 4.31 -21.16
CA PRO A 71 -5.02 3.72 -20.11
C PRO A 71 -4.37 4.81 -19.23
N ILE A 72 -4.33 4.56 -17.92
CA ILE A 72 -3.79 5.51 -16.94
C ILE A 72 -2.34 5.16 -16.61
N THR A 73 -1.40 6.08 -16.82
CA THR A 73 0.01 5.93 -16.40
C THR A 73 0.30 6.70 -15.11
N GLN A 74 0.97 6.04 -14.16
CA GLN A 74 1.37 6.59 -12.86
C GLN A 74 2.87 6.42 -12.60
N ILE A 75 3.48 7.49 -12.09
CA ILE A 75 4.88 7.51 -11.63
C ILE A 75 4.95 7.36 -10.11
N ALA A 76 5.73 6.40 -9.62
CA ALA A 76 6.03 6.19 -8.21
C ALA A 76 7.23 7.05 -7.77
N LEU A 77 6.97 8.07 -6.93
CA LEU A 77 8.00 8.99 -6.41
C LEU A 77 8.63 8.45 -5.12
N ASP A 78 9.32 7.31 -5.22
CA ASP A 78 9.98 6.59 -4.12
C ASP A 78 11.27 7.26 -3.61
N TYR A 79 11.18 8.53 -3.22
CA TYR A 79 12.31 9.37 -2.78
C TYR A 79 12.38 9.55 -1.26
N GLN A 80 13.53 10.04 -0.77
CA GLN A 80 13.73 10.33 0.66
C GLN A 80 13.38 11.79 1.02
N SER A 81 13.45 12.72 0.06
CA SER A 81 13.10 14.13 0.24
C SER A 81 11.99 14.61 -0.70
N THR A 82 11.26 15.64 -0.25
CA THR A 82 10.26 16.34 -1.07
C THR A 82 10.87 17.02 -2.30
N SER A 83 12.13 17.45 -2.22
CA SER A 83 12.86 18.09 -3.33
C SER A 83 13.07 17.16 -4.51
N GLU A 84 13.67 15.97 -4.28
CA GLU A 84 13.89 14.96 -5.32
C GLU A 84 12.56 14.51 -5.95
N ALA A 85 11.52 14.37 -5.12
CA ALA A 85 10.18 14.01 -5.57
C ALA A 85 9.53 15.10 -6.46
N LEU A 86 9.72 16.38 -6.16
CA LEU A 86 9.24 17.49 -6.99
C LEU A 86 10.02 17.60 -8.31
N GLU A 87 11.33 17.36 -8.29
CA GLU A 87 12.18 17.34 -9.48
C GLU A 87 11.78 16.20 -10.43
N MET A 88 11.60 14.97 -9.92
CA MET A 88 11.12 13.85 -10.74
C MET A 88 9.64 14.00 -11.15
N ALA A 89 8.79 14.60 -10.31
CA ALA A 89 7.42 14.91 -10.70
C ALA A 89 7.37 15.85 -11.92
N ALA A 90 8.20 16.90 -11.96
CA ALA A 90 8.26 17.80 -13.13
C ALA A 90 8.63 17.03 -14.41
N ILE A 91 9.66 16.17 -14.34
CA ILE A 91 10.09 15.31 -15.45
C ILE A 91 8.96 14.38 -15.92
N ALA A 92 8.25 13.75 -15.00
CA ALA A 92 7.16 12.83 -15.33
C ALA A 92 5.93 13.54 -15.95
N VAL A 93 5.65 14.77 -15.52
CA VAL A 93 4.60 15.62 -16.12
C VAL A 93 4.96 16.01 -17.54
N GLU A 94 6.22 16.39 -17.80
CA GLU A 94 6.70 16.67 -19.18
C GLU A 94 6.71 15.41 -20.06
N ALA A 95 6.96 14.23 -19.46
CA ALA A 95 6.85 12.93 -20.12
C ALA A 95 5.40 12.46 -20.39
N GLY A 96 4.38 13.15 -19.87
CA GLY A 96 2.96 12.86 -20.14
C GLY A 96 2.32 11.80 -19.24
N PHE A 97 2.82 11.63 -18.00
CA PHE A 97 2.15 10.81 -16.98
C PHE A 97 0.81 11.41 -16.55
N ASP A 98 -0.18 10.53 -16.32
CA ASP A 98 -1.53 10.94 -15.96
C ASP A 98 -1.67 11.22 -14.46
N TRP A 99 -1.05 10.40 -13.60
CA TRP A 99 -1.10 10.51 -12.13
C TRP A 99 0.32 10.55 -11.49
N LEU A 100 0.45 11.24 -10.36
CA LEU A 100 1.67 11.31 -9.55
C LEU A 100 1.47 10.60 -8.20
N GLU A 101 2.33 9.64 -7.84
CA GLU A 101 2.23 8.89 -6.58
C GLU A 101 3.29 9.30 -5.56
N ILE A 102 2.84 9.69 -4.36
CA ILE A 102 3.70 9.80 -3.18
C ILE A 102 3.88 8.38 -2.61
N GLY A 103 4.93 7.70 -3.05
CA GLY A 103 5.23 6.30 -2.72
C GLY A 103 5.50 6.05 -1.23
N THR A 104 5.31 4.81 -0.76
CA THR A 104 5.50 4.46 0.66
C THR A 104 6.81 4.95 1.28
N PRO A 105 7.99 4.88 0.61
CA PRO A 105 9.26 5.38 1.16
C PRO A 105 9.20 6.88 1.49
N LEU A 106 8.63 7.68 0.59
CA LEU A 106 8.49 9.13 0.77
C LEU A 106 7.49 9.48 1.88
N VAL A 107 6.38 8.74 1.98
CA VAL A 107 5.44 8.82 3.12
C VAL A 107 6.14 8.42 4.43
N THR A 108 7.04 7.43 4.41
CA THR A 108 7.78 6.98 5.59
C THR A 108 8.83 7.99 6.04
N CYS A 109 9.55 8.62 5.11
CA CYS A 109 10.60 9.60 5.41
C CYS A 109 10.08 10.99 5.79
N GLN A 110 8.97 11.45 5.18
CA GLN A 110 8.50 12.84 5.27
C GLN A 110 7.04 12.97 5.75
N GLY A 111 6.37 11.86 6.05
CA GLY A 111 4.96 11.83 6.38
C GLY A 111 4.10 12.38 5.23
N LEU A 112 3.11 13.20 5.58
CA LEU A 112 2.18 13.81 4.60
C LEU A 112 2.51 15.28 4.29
N ALA A 113 3.77 15.68 4.40
CA ALA A 113 4.24 16.97 3.86
C ALA A 113 4.38 16.95 2.32
N PRO A 114 4.98 15.91 1.69
CA PRO A 114 5.17 15.88 0.23
C PRO A 114 3.87 15.91 -0.56
N VAL A 115 2.81 15.24 -0.06
CA VAL A 115 1.48 15.22 -0.68
C VAL A 115 0.97 16.62 -0.98
N ARG A 116 1.02 17.53 0.01
CA ARG A 116 0.59 18.91 -0.15
C ARG A 116 1.49 19.66 -1.13
N ALA A 117 2.81 19.49 -1.04
CA ALA A 117 3.75 20.15 -1.93
C ALA A 117 3.57 19.77 -3.42
N VAL A 118 3.35 18.49 -3.72
CA VAL A 118 3.11 18.01 -5.09
C VAL A 118 1.72 18.43 -5.60
N VAL A 119 0.68 18.39 -4.75
CA VAL A 119 -0.66 18.92 -5.10
C VAL A 119 -0.62 20.42 -5.43
N ASP A 120 0.09 21.21 -4.62
CA ASP A 120 0.17 22.66 -4.82
C ASP A 120 1.05 23.02 -6.04
N ALA A 121 2.02 22.18 -6.41
CA ALA A 121 2.88 22.36 -7.59
C ALA A 121 2.23 21.91 -8.91
N PHE A 122 1.43 20.83 -8.89
CA PHE A 122 0.82 20.23 -10.09
C PHE A 122 -0.72 20.12 -9.97
N PRO A 123 -1.46 21.21 -9.70
CA PRO A 123 -2.86 21.17 -9.23
C PRO A 123 -3.88 20.60 -10.25
N SER A 124 -3.53 20.55 -11.54
CA SER A 124 -4.33 19.88 -12.57
C SER A 124 -4.33 18.35 -12.41
N ILE A 125 -3.23 17.79 -11.90
CA ILE A 125 -2.91 16.36 -11.98
C ILE A 125 -3.34 15.63 -10.70
N PRO A 126 -4.03 14.47 -10.79
CA PRO A 126 -4.37 13.67 -9.62
C PRO A 126 -3.11 13.17 -8.89
N VAL A 127 -3.01 13.51 -7.61
CA VAL A 127 -2.00 12.95 -6.70
C VAL A 127 -2.58 11.74 -5.96
N VAL A 128 -1.80 10.67 -5.94
CA VAL A 128 -2.05 9.41 -5.22
C VAL A 128 -1.16 9.36 -3.99
N VAL A 129 -1.68 8.86 -2.87
CA VAL A 129 -0.89 8.63 -1.65
C VAL A 129 -0.82 7.14 -1.36
N ASP A 130 0.38 6.58 -1.50
CA ASP A 130 0.62 5.16 -1.29
C ASP A 130 0.99 4.86 0.16
N TYR A 131 -0.04 4.81 1.00
CA TYR A 131 0.07 4.44 2.42
C TYR A 131 0.38 2.95 2.64
N LYS A 132 0.11 2.09 1.65
CA LYS A 132 -0.03 0.63 1.82
C LYS A 132 -0.90 0.28 3.03
N THR A 133 -2.10 0.90 3.09
CA THR A 133 -2.95 0.92 4.29
C THR A 133 -3.33 -0.50 4.76
N MET A 134 -2.91 -0.87 5.98
CA MET A 134 -3.21 -2.18 6.60
C MET A 134 -4.29 -2.10 7.70
N ASP A 135 -4.40 -0.97 8.39
CA ASP A 135 -5.46 -0.64 9.34
C ASP A 135 -5.99 0.78 9.12
N GLY A 136 -7.05 1.19 9.83
CA GLY A 136 -7.46 2.59 9.84
C GLY A 136 -7.96 3.18 8.50
N GLY A 137 -8.46 2.37 7.56
CA GLY A 137 -8.84 2.78 6.19
C GLY A 137 -9.49 4.17 6.06
N SER A 138 -10.63 4.41 6.72
CA SER A 138 -11.32 5.72 6.70
C SER A 138 -10.54 6.91 7.29
N ARG A 139 -9.44 6.69 8.03
CA ARG A 139 -8.55 7.74 8.51
C ARG A 139 -7.61 8.20 7.39
N ASN A 140 -6.99 7.26 6.67
CA ASN A 140 -6.10 7.58 5.54
C ASN A 140 -6.87 8.25 4.39
N VAL A 141 -8.14 7.87 4.15
CA VAL A 141 -9.00 8.60 3.20
C VAL A 141 -9.18 10.08 3.60
N ARG A 142 -9.46 10.35 4.89
CA ARG A 142 -9.59 11.73 5.40
C ARG A 142 -8.30 12.52 5.25
N HIS A 143 -7.16 11.94 5.64
CA HIS A 143 -5.85 12.57 5.46
C HIS A 143 -5.49 12.83 3.99
N THR A 144 -5.92 11.96 3.07
CA THR A 144 -5.78 12.19 1.61
C THR A 144 -6.52 13.45 1.18
N LYS A 145 -7.80 13.58 1.59
CA LYS A 145 -8.64 14.76 1.30
C LYS A 145 -8.11 16.05 1.94
N GLU A 146 -7.68 15.99 3.20
CA GLU A 146 -7.08 17.12 3.93
C GLU A 146 -5.82 17.68 3.23
N LYS A 147 -5.09 16.81 2.54
CA LYS A 147 -3.88 17.18 1.77
C LYS A 147 -4.16 17.59 0.33
N GLY A 148 -5.40 17.47 -0.16
CA GLY A 148 -5.79 17.79 -1.53
C GLY A 148 -5.45 16.72 -2.57
N ALA A 149 -4.94 15.57 -2.15
CA ALA A 149 -4.78 14.40 -3.01
C ALA A 149 -6.16 13.80 -3.35
N ARG A 150 -6.24 13.07 -4.47
CA ARG A 150 -7.51 12.56 -5.01
C ARG A 150 -7.67 11.04 -4.84
N ILE A 151 -6.58 10.32 -4.57
CA ILE A 151 -6.53 8.85 -4.62
C ILE A 151 -5.63 8.32 -3.48
N MET A 152 -5.93 7.14 -2.93
CA MET A 152 -5.07 6.47 -1.93
C MET A 152 -5.07 4.94 -2.04
N THR A 153 -3.99 4.30 -1.57
CA THR A 153 -3.84 2.83 -1.61
C THR A 153 -4.22 2.13 -0.30
N VAL A 154 -4.98 1.05 -0.41
CA VAL A 154 -5.25 0.10 0.67
C VAL A 154 -4.77 -1.30 0.28
N CYS A 155 -4.08 -1.98 1.18
CA CYS A 155 -3.59 -3.33 0.89
C CYS A 155 -4.75 -4.31 0.84
N GLY A 156 -4.86 -5.08 -0.24
CA GLY A 156 -5.77 -6.22 -0.34
C GLY A 156 -5.45 -7.31 0.68
N ASN A 157 -4.22 -7.37 1.19
CA ASN A 157 -3.87 -8.27 2.31
C ASN A 157 -4.23 -7.71 3.70
N ALA A 158 -4.83 -6.52 3.78
CA ALA A 158 -5.43 -6.00 5.01
C ALA A 158 -6.70 -6.77 5.38
N SER A 159 -7.23 -6.51 6.59
CA SER A 159 -8.52 -7.06 7.00
C SER A 159 -9.65 -6.57 6.09
N ASP A 160 -10.65 -7.43 5.85
CA ASP A 160 -11.83 -7.08 5.05
C ASP A 160 -12.53 -5.82 5.59
N ALA A 161 -12.53 -5.63 6.92
CA ALA A 161 -13.01 -4.42 7.58
C ALA A 161 -12.16 -3.17 7.29
N THR A 162 -10.83 -3.29 7.17
CA THR A 162 -9.96 -2.18 6.73
C THR A 162 -10.32 -1.78 5.30
N VAL A 163 -10.42 -2.75 4.39
CA VAL A 163 -10.67 -2.50 2.96
C VAL A 163 -12.06 -1.88 2.76
N LEU A 164 -13.10 -2.44 3.41
CA LEU A 164 -14.44 -1.86 3.42
C LEU A 164 -14.47 -0.44 4.03
N SER A 165 -13.72 -0.19 5.11
CA SER A 165 -13.65 1.14 5.74
C SER A 165 -12.98 2.18 4.83
N ALA A 166 -11.95 1.79 4.07
CA ALA A 166 -11.35 2.65 3.06
C ALA A 166 -12.33 2.94 1.92
N ILE A 167 -12.88 1.91 1.27
CA ILE A 167 -13.78 2.08 0.11
C ILE A 167 -15.01 2.92 0.48
N SER A 168 -15.66 2.64 1.61
CA SER A 168 -16.88 3.34 2.03
C SER A 168 -16.61 4.83 2.27
N ALA A 169 -15.55 5.17 3.00
CA ALA A 169 -15.15 6.56 3.22
C ALA A 169 -14.67 7.24 1.93
N GLY A 170 -14.08 6.49 0.99
CA GLY A 170 -13.71 6.99 -0.33
C GLY A 170 -14.92 7.51 -1.11
N LYS A 171 -16.00 6.73 -1.15
CA LYS A 171 -17.25 7.14 -1.80
C LYS A 171 -17.95 8.31 -1.08
N GLU A 172 -17.92 8.32 0.25
CA GLU A 172 -18.46 9.42 1.07
C GLU A 172 -17.72 10.74 0.79
N LEU A 173 -16.38 10.68 0.74
CA LEU A 173 -15.52 11.87 0.74
C LEU A 173 -15.06 12.31 -0.65
N GLY A 174 -15.30 11.52 -1.71
CA GLY A 174 -14.89 11.82 -3.08
C GLY A 174 -13.40 11.53 -3.33
N ILE A 175 -12.87 10.45 -2.75
CA ILE A 175 -11.49 10.00 -2.88
C ILE A 175 -11.49 8.61 -3.52
N GLY A 176 -10.73 8.43 -4.60
CA GLY A 176 -10.57 7.13 -5.25
C GLY A 176 -9.78 6.16 -4.37
N VAL A 177 -10.29 4.93 -4.24
CA VAL A 177 -9.61 3.88 -3.46
C VAL A 177 -9.09 2.80 -4.38
N VAL A 178 -7.76 2.76 -4.48
CA VAL A 178 -6.99 1.75 -5.21
C VAL A 178 -6.63 0.62 -4.24
N VAL A 179 -6.90 -0.62 -4.61
CA VAL A 179 -6.46 -1.78 -3.82
C VAL A 179 -5.15 -2.35 -4.35
N ASP A 180 -4.09 -2.23 -3.55
CA ASP A 180 -2.80 -2.87 -3.78
C ASP A 180 -2.89 -4.36 -3.42
N THR A 181 -2.72 -5.27 -4.39
CA THR A 181 -2.78 -6.71 -4.11
C THR A 181 -1.48 -7.32 -3.58
N ILE A 182 -0.48 -6.50 -3.18
CA ILE A 182 0.77 -6.95 -2.55
C ILE A 182 0.51 -7.95 -1.41
N GLY A 183 1.32 -9.01 -1.36
CA GLY A 183 1.20 -10.09 -0.38
C GLY A 183 -0.07 -10.97 -0.47
N ALA A 184 -1.09 -10.59 -1.24
CA ALA A 184 -2.30 -11.38 -1.37
C ALA A 184 -2.02 -12.68 -2.16
N ALA A 185 -2.42 -13.82 -1.57
CA ALA A 185 -2.14 -15.16 -2.09
C ALA A 185 -2.96 -15.51 -3.33
N ASP A 186 -4.22 -15.08 -3.39
CA ASP A 186 -5.13 -15.22 -4.55
C ASP A 186 -5.56 -13.82 -5.02
N LYS A 187 -4.73 -13.22 -5.87
CA LYS A 187 -4.97 -11.88 -6.42
C LYS A 187 -6.24 -11.82 -7.29
N PRO A 188 -6.52 -12.76 -8.22
CA PRO A 188 -7.77 -12.78 -8.97
C PRO A 188 -9.04 -12.78 -8.11
N SER A 189 -9.09 -13.63 -7.07
CA SER A 189 -10.25 -13.71 -6.18
C SER A 189 -10.40 -12.47 -5.32
N ARG A 190 -9.29 -11.92 -4.80
CA ARG A 190 -9.29 -10.69 -3.99
C ARG A 190 -9.67 -9.47 -4.81
N ALA A 191 -9.16 -9.33 -6.03
CA ALA A 191 -9.54 -8.28 -6.98
C ALA A 191 -11.06 -8.25 -7.21
N ARG A 192 -11.64 -9.41 -7.54
CA ARG A 192 -13.08 -9.60 -7.69
C ARG A 192 -13.87 -9.26 -6.42
N GLN A 193 -13.33 -9.59 -5.24
CA GLN A 193 -13.97 -9.26 -3.96
C GLN A 193 -13.99 -7.74 -3.71
N CYS A 194 -12.87 -7.06 -3.96
CA CYS A 194 -12.72 -5.62 -3.77
C CYS A 194 -13.58 -4.80 -4.75
N HIS A 195 -13.65 -5.18 -6.02
CA HIS A 195 -14.58 -4.55 -6.96
C HIS A 195 -16.05 -4.77 -6.58
N LYS A 196 -16.42 -5.95 -6.03
CA LYS A 196 -17.77 -6.19 -5.48
C LYS A 196 -18.12 -5.31 -4.28
N TRP A 197 -17.12 -4.78 -3.56
CA TRP A 197 -17.31 -3.78 -2.51
C TRP A 197 -17.28 -2.34 -3.02
N GLY A 198 -16.96 -2.13 -4.30
CA GLY A 198 -16.91 -0.81 -4.93
C GLY A 198 -15.54 -0.12 -4.90
N ALA A 199 -14.43 -0.86 -4.78
CA ALA A 199 -13.10 -0.28 -5.06
C ALA A 199 -13.08 0.36 -6.47
N ASP A 200 -12.39 1.49 -6.63
CA ASP A 200 -12.34 2.21 -7.90
C ASP A 200 -11.42 1.51 -8.91
N LEU A 201 -10.28 1.01 -8.43
CA LEU A 201 -9.36 0.15 -9.16
C LEU A 201 -8.74 -0.89 -8.21
N VAL A 202 -8.23 -1.97 -8.78
CA VAL A 202 -7.26 -2.88 -8.14
C VAL A 202 -5.97 -2.86 -8.95
N TYR A 203 -4.81 -3.09 -8.34
CA TYR A 203 -3.60 -3.37 -9.12
C TYR A 203 -2.84 -4.59 -8.64
N LEU A 204 -2.24 -5.27 -9.61
CA LEU A 204 -1.40 -6.44 -9.43
C LEU A 204 0.01 -5.97 -9.08
N HIS A 205 0.49 -6.37 -7.91
CA HIS A 205 1.77 -5.95 -7.37
C HIS A 205 2.66 -7.18 -7.15
N TYR A 206 3.74 -7.26 -7.93
CA TYR A 206 4.94 -8.04 -7.62
C TYR A 206 5.95 -7.06 -7.01
N SER A 207 6.36 -7.30 -5.77
CA SER A 207 7.13 -6.31 -5.01
C SER A 207 8.58 -6.17 -5.50
N ALA A 208 9.23 -5.04 -5.18
CA ALA A 208 10.64 -4.82 -5.51
C ALA A 208 11.58 -5.86 -4.85
N ASP A 209 11.24 -6.34 -3.64
CA ASP A 209 11.96 -7.42 -2.96
C ASP A 209 11.78 -8.76 -3.68
N GLU A 210 10.54 -9.11 -4.08
CA GLU A 210 10.28 -10.32 -4.88
C GLU A 210 11.02 -10.27 -6.23
N ARG A 211 11.01 -9.13 -6.93
CA ARG A 211 11.75 -8.94 -8.20
C ARG A 211 13.26 -8.97 -8.02
N SER A 212 13.78 -8.55 -6.87
CA SER A 212 15.20 -8.64 -6.52
C SER A 212 15.62 -10.09 -6.20
N ALA A 213 14.70 -10.90 -5.67
CA ALA A 213 14.92 -12.32 -5.40
C ALA A 213 14.73 -13.20 -6.65
N ASP A 214 13.78 -12.86 -7.54
CA ASP A 214 13.48 -13.55 -8.79
C ASP A 214 13.15 -12.53 -9.91
N PRO A 215 14.15 -12.11 -10.70
CA PRO A 215 13.96 -11.16 -11.79
C PRO A 215 13.26 -11.76 -13.02
N THR A 216 12.84 -13.04 -12.98
CA THR A 216 12.13 -13.71 -14.09
C THR A 216 10.60 -13.59 -14.00
N ARG A 217 10.08 -12.97 -12.92
CA ARG A 217 8.65 -12.82 -12.65
C ARG A 217 8.26 -11.36 -12.40
N ASP A 218 7.00 -11.05 -12.62
CA ASP A 218 6.40 -9.72 -12.55
C ASP A 218 4.89 -9.81 -12.29
N SER A 219 4.18 -8.68 -12.34
CA SER A 219 2.74 -8.62 -12.08
C SER A 219 1.86 -9.27 -13.16
N ILE A 220 2.38 -9.50 -14.38
CA ILE A 220 1.61 -10.03 -15.52
C ILE A 220 1.23 -11.49 -15.31
N GLN A 221 2.01 -12.25 -14.54
CA GLN A 221 1.74 -13.66 -14.22
C GLN A 221 0.34 -13.90 -13.62
N TRP A 222 -0.30 -12.85 -13.08
CA TRP A 222 -1.65 -12.88 -12.52
C TRP A 222 -2.70 -12.15 -13.37
N LEU A 223 -2.30 -11.44 -14.43
CA LEU A 223 -3.16 -10.49 -15.14
C LEU A 223 -4.34 -11.18 -15.84
N ALA A 224 -4.10 -12.17 -16.69
CA ALA A 224 -5.17 -12.86 -17.42
C ALA A 224 -6.26 -13.42 -16.48
N ALA A 225 -5.85 -14.18 -15.46
CA ALA A 225 -6.77 -14.75 -14.48
C ALA A 225 -7.52 -13.67 -13.65
N THR A 226 -6.92 -12.49 -13.46
CA THR A 226 -7.58 -11.36 -12.78
C THR A 226 -8.61 -10.67 -13.68
N LEU A 227 -8.29 -10.47 -14.96
CA LEU A 227 -9.21 -9.91 -15.96
C LEU A 227 -10.44 -10.83 -16.16
N ASP A 228 -10.23 -12.16 -16.19
CA ASP A 228 -11.32 -13.16 -16.20
C ASP A 228 -12.17 -13.11 -14.92
N ALA A 229 -11.55 -12.80 -13.77
CA ALA A 229 -12.23 -12.79 -12.48
C ALA A 229 -13.06 -11.52 -12.22
N THR A 230 -12.78 -10.39 -12.88
CA THR A 230 -13.49 -9.13 -12.61
C THR A 230 -13.52 -8.16 -13.79
N SER A 231 -14.70 -7.61 -14.06
CA SER A 231 -14.94 -6.55 -15.06
C SER A 231 -14.69 -5.13 -14.56
N GLY A 232 -14.17 -4.95 -13.34
CA GLY A 232 -13.70 -3.63 -12.86
C GLY A 232 -12.25 -3.38 -13.29
N PRO A 233 -11.74 -2.13 -13.21
CA PRO A 233 -10.43 -1.75 -13.74
C PRO A 233 -9.26 -2.48 -13.06
N VAL A 234 -8.36 -3.09 -13.85
CA VAL A 234 -7.21 -3.86 -13.34
C VAL A 234 -5.92 -3.21 -13.81
N GLY A 235 -5.10 -2.77 -12.86
CA GLY A 235 -3.75 -2.27 -13.12
C GLY A 235 -2.62 -3.24 -12.80
N VAL A 236 -1.40 -2.83 -13.14
CA VAL A 236 -0.14 -3.56 -12.88
C VAL A 236 0.95 -2.62 -12.36
N SER A 237 1.73 -3.06 -11.36
CA SER A 237 3.08 -2.53 -11.16
C SER A 237 4.03 -3.16 -12.18
N THR A 238 4.92 -2.35 -12.74
CA THR A 238 5.81 -2.73 -13.85
C THR A 238 7.27 -2.42 -13.51
N PHE A 239 8.19 -3.01 -14.27
CA PHE A 239 9.65 -2.85 -14.13
C PHE A 239 10.30 -2.31 -15.41
N GLY A 240 9.52 -1.96 -16.44
CA GLY A 240 9.99 -1.38 -17.67
C GLY A 240 8.91 -1.28 -18.75
N VAL A 241 9.34 -0.98 -19.98
CA VAL A 241 8.45 -0.78 -21.13
C VAL A 241 7.88 -2.11 -21.65
N ASN A 242 8.68 -3.17 -21.69
CA ASN A 242 8.30 -4.44 -22.32
C ASN A 242 7.12 -5.12 -21.61
N ASP A 243 7.16 -5.16 -20.29
CA ASP A 243 6.11 -5.72 -19.44
C ASP A 243 4.87 -4.82 -19.41
N ALA A 244 5.04 -3.49 -19.36
CA ALA A 244 3.93 -2.56 -19.48
C ALA A 244 3.18 -2.69 -20.83
N VAL A 245 3.91 -2.81 -21.95
CA VAL A 245 3.34 -3.06 -23.30
C VAL A 245 2.65 -4.42 -23.38
N GLN A 246 3.20 -5.47 -22.77
CA GLN A 246 2.55 -6.78 -22.71
C GLN A 246 1.21 -6.70 -21.93
N ALA A 247 1.20 -6.02 -20.78
CA ALA A 247 -0.02 -5.81 -20.01
C ALA A 247 -1.05 -4.93 -20.73
N ALA A 248 -0.61 -3.90 -21.46
CA ALA A 248 -1.47 -3.02 -22.27
C ALA A 248 -2.17 -3.79 -23.41
N ARG A 249 -1.45 -4.68 -24.10
CA ARG A 249 -2.02 -5.56 -25.13
C ARG A 249 -2.95 -6.64 -24.57
N MET A 250 -2.81 -6.98 -23.29
CA MET A 250 -3.70 -7.90 -22.57
C MET A 250 -4.95 -7.23 -22.00
N GLY A 251 -5.06 -5.89 -22.02
CA GLY A 251 -6.20 -5.15 -21.47
C GLY A 251 -6.11 -4.87 -19.98
N ALA A 252 -4.90 -4.62 -19.45
CA ALA A 252 -4.76 -3.87 -18.20
C ALA A 252 -5.10 -2.38 -18.45
N ASP A 253 -5.77 -1.76 -17.48
CA ASP A 253 -6.34 -0.41 -17.62
C ASP A 253 -5.43 0.69 -16.99
N TYR A 254 -4.49 0.29 -16.13
CA TYR A 254 -3.74 1.19 -15.23
C TYR A 254 -2.30 0.68 -14.97
N PHE A 255 -1.31 1.57 -15.01
CA PHE A 255 0.10 1.21 -15.12
C PHE A 255 0.97 2.03 -14.18
N ILE A 256 1.62 1.37 -13.20
CA ILE A 256 2.54 2.01 -12.27
C ILE A 256 3.98 1.64 -12.63
N ILE A 257 4.87 2.63 -12.69
CA ILE A 257 6.32 2.46 -12.84
C ILE A 257 7.05 3.46 -11.92
N GLY A 258 8.28 3.14 -11.53
CA GLY A 258 9.19 4.03 -10.82
C GLY A 258 10.61 3.69 -11.21
N HIS A 259 11.36 3.11 -10.27
CA HIS A 259 12.59 2.40 -10.63
C HIS A 259 12.27 1.22 -11.59
N PRO A 260 13.12 0.95 -12.60
CA PRO A 260 14.43 1.56 -12.83
C PRO A 260 14.39 2.86 -13.66
N LEU A 261 13.26 3.25 -14.25
CA LEU A 261 13.22 4.36 -15.23
C LEU A 261 13.54 5.72 -14.61
N THR A 262 13.13 5.96 -13.37
CA THR A 262 13.49 7.16 -12.58
C THR A 262 14.99 7.30 -12.30
N ALA A 263 15.78 6.24 -12.52
CA ALA A 263 17.23 6.19 -12.32
C ALA A 263 18.00 5.89 -13.62
N ALA A 264 17.38 6.11 -14.79
CA ALA A 264 18.06 6.07 -16.08
C ALA A 264 19.04 7.25 -16.25
N GLU A 265 19.96 7.15 -17.22
CA GLU A 265 20.87 8.26 -17.58
C GLU A 265 20.12 9.48 -18.14
N ASP A 266 19.02 9.23 -18.84
CA ASP A 266 18.00 10.23 -19.21
C ASP A 266 16.61 9.72 -18.76
N PRO A 267 16.17 10.10 -17.54
CA PRO A 267 14.85 9.71 -17.02
C PRO A 267 13.71 10.26 -17.86
N HIS A 268 13.83 11.49 -18.42
CA HIS A 268 12.78 12.10 -19.22
C HIS A 268 12.48 11.28 -20.47
N SER A 269 13.51 10.94 -21.26
CA SER A 269 13.32 10.14 -22.49
C SER A 269 12.86 8.71 -22.18
N ALA A 270 13.35 8.11 -21.08
CA ALA A 270 12.92 6.77 -20.65
C ALA A 270 11.44 6.74 -20.21
N LEU A 271 11.02 7.72 -19.40
CA LEU A 271 9.65 7.87 -18.92
C LEU A 271 8.69 8.24 -20.05
N LYS A 272 9.10 9.12 -20.97
CA LYS A 272 8.30 9.47 -22.15
C LYS A 272 8.07 8.27 -23.07
N ASN A 273 9.13 7.50 -23.37
CA ASN A 273 9.00 6.28 -24.17
C ASN A 273 8.05 5.27 -23.50
N TYR A 274 8.06 5.16 -22.17
CA TYR A 274 7.11 4.31 -21.44
C TYR A 274 5.66 4.77 -21.65
N VAL A 275 5.37 6.05 -21.51
CA VAL A 275 4.03 6.62 -21.73
C VAL A 275 3.56 6.42 -23.16
N GLU A 276 4.41 6.73 -24.15
CA GLU A 276 4.09 6.60 -25.57
C GLU A 276 3.83 5.13 -25.98
N GLU A 277 4.64 4.19 -25.51
CA GLU A 277 4.44 2.76 -25.79
C GLU A 277 3.23 2.17 -25.05
N VAL A 278 2.97 2.52 -23.78
CA VAL A 278 1.76 2.05 -23.07
C VAL A 278 0.49 2.57 -23.76
N LYS A 279 0.43 3.87 -24.04
CA LYS A 279 -0.74 4.49 -24.69
C LYS A 279 -0.90 4.02 -26.15
N GLY A 280 0.20 3.74 -26.86
CA GLY A 280 0.18 3.20 -28.23
C GLY A 280 -0.16 1.72 -28.37
N ASN A 281 -0.07 0.93 -27.29
CA ASN A 281 -0.29 -0.53 -27.31
C ASN A 281 -1.50 -1.00 -26.47
N TYR A 282 -2.26 -0.08 -25.88
CA TYR A 282 -3.42 -0.40 -25.06
C TYR A 282 -4.59 -0.94 -25.89
N HIS A 283 -5.16 -2.06 -25.44
CA HIS A 283 -6.41 -2.61 -25.96
C HIS A 283 -7.52 -2.42 -24.92
N SER A 284 -8.50 -1.56 -25.20
CA SER A 284 -9.61 -1.32 -24.29
C SER A 284 -10.44 -2.58 -24.07
N ARG A 285 -10.80 -2.82 -22.80
CA ARG A 285 -11.73 -3.85 -22.34
C ARG A 285 -13.15 -3.29 -22.14
N HIS A 286 -13.33 -2.00 -22.42
CA HIS A 286 -14.52 -1.18 -22.20
C HIS A 286 -14.85 -0.35 -23.45
#